data_AF-X1C6I7-F1
#
_entry.id   AF-X1C6I7-F1
#
_cell.length_a   1.000
_cell.length_b   1.000
_cell.length_c   1.000
_cell.angle_alpha   90.00
_cell.angle_beta   90.00
_cell.angle_gamma   90.00
#
_symmetry.space_group_name_H-M   'P 1'
#
loop_
_entity.id
_entity.type
_entity.pdbx_description
1 polymer ?
#
loop_
_entity_poly.entity_id
_entity_poly.type
_entity_poly.pdbx_seq_one_letter_code
_entity_poly.pdbx_strand_id
1 'polypeptide(L)'
;LRFDSLHSQRKTLDNTFQIIEKYVLPYRGEFFKPMTTMLEVEWRRRKIYDSTAPVACDLLASQIHSNLTSPSIRWFELRFRRDEINDTQGAKEWLELVQNQVWQTLLESDFNMEIAETYLDLCGFGTAILFLEELDEENWNGVTFTAIPVRDAYFEYGADDNVLRVYRRLQYTRVQLEDKFPDHDFEAVIGASDVDEKHDVIFCVYKRDDSLHSQRKT
;
A
#
# COMPACT_ATOMS: atom_id res chain seq x y z
N LEU A 1 -12.78 11.74 14.69
CA LEU A 1 -11.49 11.00 14.74
C LEU A 1 -10.39 11.83 14.09
N ARG A 2 -9.09 11.55 14.35
CA ARG A 2 -7.97 12.26 13.70
C ARG A 2 -8.02 12.12 12.17
N PHE A 3 -8.46 10.97 11.70
CA PHE A 3 -8.75 10.68 10.29
C PHE A 3 -9.65 11.75 9.63
N ASP A 4 -10.76 12.14 10.25
CA ASP A 4 -11.73 13.10 9.66
C ASP A 4 -11.08 14.46 9.39
N SER A 5 -10.18 14.90 10.28
CA SER A 5 -9.41 16.12 10.10
C SER A 5 -8.47 16.01 8.89
N LEU A 6 -7.76 14.90 8.74
CA LEU A 6 -6.86 14.66 7.62
C LEU A 6 -7.63 14.56 6.30
N HIS A 7 -8.75 13.84 6.31
CA HIS A 7 -9.66 13.73 5.17
C HIS A 7 -10.17 15.11 4.72
N SER A 8 -10.57 15.97 5.66
CA SER A 8 -11.02 17.33 5.33
C SER A 8 -9.89 18.20 4.77
N GLN A 9 -8.66 18.08 5.27
CA GLN A 9 -7.51 18.86 4.80
C GLN A 9 -7.07 18.43 3.39
N ARG A 10 -7.23 17.15 3.06
CA ARG A 10 -6.80 16.57 1.79
C ARG A 10 -7.71 16.92 0.61
N LYS A 11 -8.93 17.40 0.83
CA LYS A 11 -9.91 17.71 -0.24
C LYS A 11 -9.33 18.52 -1.42
N THR A 12 -8.48 19.51 -1.14
CA THR A 12 -7.83 20.30 -2.19
C THR A 12 -6.86 19.47 -3.01
N LEU A 13 -6.06 18.61 -2.37
CA LEU A 13 -5.12 17.70 -3.03
C LEU A 13 -5.84 16.62 -3.83
N ASP A 14 -6.97 16.11 -3.32
CA ASP A 14 -7.78 15.11 -4.02
C ASP A 14 -8.34 15.65 -5.35
N ASN A 15 -8.68 16.94 -5.42
CA ASN A 15 -9.04 17.58 -6.69
C ASN A 15 -7.88 17.57 -7.69
N THR A 16 -6.64 17.79 -7.23
CA THR A 16 -5.45 17.68 -8.07
C THR A 16 -5.22 16.24 -8.52
N PHE A 17 -5.37 15.26 -7.62
CA PHE A 17 -5.25 13.84 -7.96
C PHE A 17 -6.30 13.40 -8.99
N GLN A 18 -7.54 13.89 -8.92
CA GLN A 18 -8.55 13.65 -9.96
C GLN A 18 -8.12 14.18 -11.34
N ILE A 19 -7.46 15.33 -11.40
CA ILE A 19 -6.94 15.89 -12.66
C ILE A 19 -5.80 15.00 -13.18
N ILE A 20 -4.87 14.60 -12.31
CA ILE A 20 -3.76 13.71 -12.66
C ILE A 20 -4.27 12.35 -13.15
N GLU A 21 -5.21 11.73 -12.45
CA GLU A 21 -5.84 10.46 -12.84
C GLU A 21 -6.45 10.58 -14.24
N LYS A 22 -7.16 11.67 -14.52
CA LYS A 22 -7.82 11.86 -15.81
C LYS A 22 -6.88 12.07 -16.99
N TYR A 23 -5.77 12.79 -16.80
CA TYR A 23 -4.89 13.23 -17.90
C TYR A 23 -3.53 12.53 -17.97
N VAL A 24 -3.05 11.95 -16.87
CA VAL A 24 -1.74 11.30 -16.75
C VAL A 24 -1.89 9.80 -16.50
N LEU A 25 -2.77 9.38 -15.59
CA LEU A 25 -2.96 7.97 -15.22
C LEU A 25 -4.37 7.44 -15.55
N PRO A 26 -4.86 7.60 -16.79
CA PRO A 26 -6.26 7.30 -17.10
C PRO A 26 -6.62 5.82 -16.95
N TYR A 27 -5.64 4.91 -17.08
CA TYR A 27 -5.84 3.45 -17.02
C TYR A 27 -5.79 2.87 -15.62
N ARG A 28 -5.45 3.67 -14.61
CA ARG A 28 -5.23 3.18 -13.24
C ARG A 28 -6.53 2.82 -12.52
N GLY A 29 -7.64 3.43 -12.90
CA GLY A 29 -8.97 3.25 -12.30
C GLY A 29 -9.71 4.58 -12.27
N GLU A 30 -10.99 4.58 -11.91
CA GLU A 30 -11.70 5.80 -11.51
C GLU A 30 -11.89 5.75 -9.99
N PHE A 31 -10.78 5.82 -9.25
CA PHE A 31 -10.85 5.72 -7.81
C PHE A 31 -11.35 7.04 -7.25
N PHE A 32 -10.96 8.20 -7.76
CA PHE A 32 -11.39 9.43 -7.10
C PHE A 32 -12.86 9.81 -7.35
N LYS A 33 -13.60 9.03 -8.15
CA LYS A 33 -15.06 9.12 -8.28
C LYS A 33 -15.74 8.13 -7.32
N PRO A 34 -16.76 8.55 -6.56
CA PRO A 34 -17.61 7.61 -5.86
C PRO A 34 -18.37 6.79 -6.92
N MET A 35 -17.99 5.53 -7.10
CA MET A 35 -18.75 4.59 -7.93
C MET A 35 -19.82 3.96 -7.03
N THR A 36 -21.06 4.40 -7.17
CA THR A 36 -22.20 3.81 -6.45
C THR A 36 -22.77 2.64 -7.23
N THR A 37 -22.49 2.54 -8.54
CA THR A 37 -22.98 1.43 -9.38
C THR A 37 -21.99 1.07 -10.49
N MET A 38 -21.93 -0.21 -10.86
CA MET A 38 -21.08 -0.74 -11.94
C MET A 38 -21.35 -0.07 -13.32
N LEU A 39 -22.51 0.57 -13.48
CA LEU A 39 -22.94 1.27 -14.69
C LEU A 39 -22.31 2.66 -14.87
N GLU A 40 -21.64 3.21 -13.84
CA GLU A 40 -21.07 4.56 -13.87
C GLU A 40 -19.65 4.62 -14.46
N VAL A 41 -19.07 3.47 -14.81
CA VAL A 41 -17.73 3.38 -15.42
C VAL A 41 -17.77 4.01 -16.81
N GLU A 42 -17.12 5.16 -17.00
CA GLU A 42 -17.02 5.81 -18.30
C GLU A 42 -15.96 5.10 -19.18
N TRP A 43 -16.36 4.02 -19.85
CA TRP A 43 -15.48 3.23 -20.73
C TRP A 43 -14.89 4.03 -21.90
N ARG A 44 -15.57 5.09 -22.34
CA ARG A 44 -15.13 5.94 -23.46
C ARG A 44 -14.54 7.22 -22.91
N ARG A 45 -13.21 7.28 -22.77
CA ARG A 45 -12.46 8.46 -22.27
C ARG A 45 -12.40 9.59 -23.31
N ARG A 46 -13.54 10.21 -23.61
CA ARG A 46 -13.75 11.21 -24.68
C ARG A 46 -12.98 12.54 -24.52
N LYS A 47 -12.12 12.67 -23.50
CA LYS A 47 -11.43 13.92 -23.12
C LYS A 47 -9.90 13.86 -23.21
N ILE A 48 -9.33 12.73 -23.62
CA ILE A 48 -7.89 12.59 -23.84
C ILE A 48 -7.63 12.72 -25.34
N TYR A 49 -7.00 13.83 -25.74
CA TYR A 49 -6.67 14.12 -27.15
C TYR A 49 -5.19 13.92 -27.47
N ASP A 50 -4.34 13.89 -26.44
CA ASP A 50 -2.90 13.70 -26.51
C ASP A 50 -2.49 12.61 -25.52
N SER A 51 -1.65 11.67 -25.97
CA SER A 51 -1.14 10.55 -25.18
C SER A 51 0.25 10.79 -24.60
N THR A 52 0.86 11.96 -24.85
CA THR A 52 2.23 12.26 -24.42
C THR A 52 2.41 12.09 -22.90
N ALA A 53 1.51 12.65 -22.10
CA ALA A 53 1.62 12.56 -20.63
C ALA A 53 1.44 11.13 -20.08
N PRO A 54 0.39 10.37 -20.47
CA PRO A 54 0.27 8.97 -20.06
C PRO A 54 1.44 8.10 -20.47
N VAL A 55 1.91 8.23 -21.71
CA VAL A 55 3.05 7.45 -22.23
C VAL A 55 4.34 7.81 -21.50
N ALA A 56 4.59 9.10 -21.23
CA ALA A 56 5.79 9.52 -20.51
C ALA A 56 5.80 9.02 -19.06
N CYS A 57 4.65 9.04 -18.37
CA CYS A 57 4.52 8.53 -17.01
C CYS A 57 4.75 7.01 -16.95
N ASP A 58 4.14 6.26 -17.86
CA ASP A 58 4.29 4.81 -17.94
C ASP A 58 5.73 4.39 -18.28
N LEU A 59 6.36 5.10 -19.22
CA LEU A 59 7.76 4.89 -19.57
C LEU A 59 8.68 5.17 -18.38
N LEU A 60 8.46 6.29 -17.66
CA LEU A 60 9.27 6.63 -16.49
C LEU A 60 9.16 5.55 -15.41
N ALA A 61 7.94 5.13 -15.05
CA ALA A 61 7.73 4.09 -14.05
C ALA A 61 8.36 2.75 -14.47
N SER A 62 8.21 2.36 -15.74
CA SER A 62 8.84 1.16 -16.29
C SER A 62 10.37 1.22 -16.26
N GLN A 63 10.96 2.39 -16.52
CA GLN A 63 12.40 2.59 -16.40
C GLN A 63 12.86 2.49 -14.94
N ILE A 64 12.13 3.07 -13.98
CA ILE A 64 12.46 2.95 -12.56
C ILE A 64 12.43 1.48 -12.14
N HIS A 65 11.37 0.73 -12.48
CA HIS A 65 11.27 -0.69 -12.17
C HIS A 65 12.44 -1.48 -12.76
N SER A 66 12.75 -1.27 -14.04
CA SER A 66 13.83 -1.99 -14.73
C SER A 66 15.22 -1.69 -14.16
N ASN A 67 15.46 -0.48 -13.66
CA ASN A 67 16.77 -0.06 -13.17
C ASN A 67 16.97 -0.31 -11.66
N LEU A 68 15.91 -0.23 -10.85
CA LEU A 68 16.02 -0.33 -9.39
C LEU A 68 15.70 -1.73 -8.86
N THR A 69 14.63 -2.37 -9.35
CA THR A 69 14.11 -3.60 -8.75
C THR A 69 13.76 -4.65 -9.81
N SER A 70 14.60 -4.76 -10.85
CA SER A 70 14.40 -5.75 -11.90
C SER A 70 14.36 -7.18 -11.35
N PRO A 71 13.40 -8.03 -11.76
CA PRO A 71 13.39 -9.45 -11.38
C PRO A 71 14.55 -10.24 -11.98
N SER A 72 15.23 -9.71 -13.00
CA SER A 72 16.29 -10.43 -13.71
C SER A 72 17.63 -10.42 -12.97
N ILE A 73 17.88 -9.43 -12.12
CA ILE A 73 19.17 -9.23 -11.45
C ILE A 73 18.90 -8.86 -9.99
N ARG A 74 19.61 -9.53 -9.08
CA ARG A 74 19.56 -9.17 -7.66
C ARG A 74 20.08 -7.76 -7.45
N TRP A 75 19.25 -6.91 -6.85
CA TRP A 75 19.48 -5.47 -6.70
C TRP A 75 19.84 -5.04 -5.27
N PHE A 76 20.11 -5.99 -4.38
CA PHE A 76 20.53 -5.70 -3.01
C PHE A 76 21.64 -6.64 -2.52
N GLU A 77 22.39 -6.17 -1.53
CA GLU A 77 23.41 -6.94 -0.82
C GLU A 77 23.25 -6.75 0.70
N LEU A 78 23.47 -7.80 1.48
CA LEU A 78 23.45 -7.75 2.94
C LEU A 78 24.88 -7.74 3.49
N ARG A 79 25.12 -6.93 4.51
CA ARG A 79 26.42 -6.80 5.18
C ARG A 79 26.22 -6.56 6.66
N PHE A 80 27.11 -7.09 7.51
CA PHE A 80 27.13 -6.71 8.91
C PHE A 80 27.68 -5.30 9.08
N ARG A 81 27.07 -4.51 9.98
CA ARG A 81 27.57 -3.18 10.36
C ARG A 81 28.98 -3.21 10.95
N ARG A 82 29.37 -4.32 11.58
CA ARG A 82 30.72 -4.51 12.15
C ARG A 82 31.62 -5.16 11.12
N ASP A 83 32.64 -4.42 10.66
CA ASP A 83 33.53 -4.86 9.57
C ASP A 83 34.27 -6.17 9.88
N GLU A 84 34.71 -6.35 11.12
CA GLU A 84 35.46 -7.54 11.60
C GLU A 84 34.74 -8.87 11.34
N ILE A 85 33.41 -8.86 11.36
CA ILE A 85 32.58 -10.07 11.21
C ILE A 85 32.48 -10.46 9.74
N ASN A 86 32.51 -9.47 8.83
CA ASN A 86 32.31 -9.70 7.40
C ASN A 86 33.40 -10.56 6.77
N ASP A 87 34.59 -10.66 7.36
CA ASP A 87 35.69 -11.50 6.84
C ASP A 87 35.65 -12.95 7.32
N THR A 88 34.77 -13.27 8.27
CA THR A 88 34.62 -14.63 8.79
C THR A 88 33.84 -15.49 7.79
N GLN A 89 34.41 -16.65 7.39
CA GLN A 89 33.80 -17.54 6.40
C GLN A 89 32.35 -17.91 6.73
N GLY A 90 32.07 -18.36 7.96
CA GLY A 90 30.71 -18.74 8.36
C GLY A 90 29.72 -17.57 8.36
N ALA A 91 30.20 -16.34 8.57
CA ALA A 91 29.35 -15.14 8.51
C ALA A 91 28.98 -14.80 7.05
N LYS A 92 29.92 -14.96 6.11
CA LYS A 92 29.67 -14.80 4.66
C LYS A 92 28.67 -15.84 4.16
N GLU A 93 28.88 -17.11 4.50
CA GLU A 93 27.98 -18.21 4.11
C GLU A 93 26.56 -17.99 4.63
N TRP A 94 26.42 -17.48 5.87
CA TRP A 94 25.12 -17.16 6.43
C TRP A 94 24.45 -15.97 5.72
N LEU A 95 25.19 -14.90 5.41
CA LEU A 95 24.65 -13.76 4.64
C LEU A 95 24.19 -14.20 3.25
N GLU A 96 25.00 -14.99 2.55
CA GLU A 96 24.63 -15.54 1.23
C GLU A 96 23.34 -16.36 1.30
N LEU A 97 23.20 -17.20 2.32
CA LEU A 97 21.98 -17.98 2.56
C LEU A 97 20.77 -17.08 2.78
N VAL A 98 20.87 -16.09 3.67
CA VAL A 98 19.77 -15.15 3.97
C VAL A 98 19.42 -14.31 2.74
N GLN A 99 20.42 -13.81 2.01
CA GLN A 99 20.22 -13.07 0.76
C GLN A 99 19.50 -13.90 -0.29
N ASN A 100 19.88 -15.17 -0.44
CA ASN A 100 19.22 -16.08 -1.35
C ASN A 100 17.77 -16.33 -0.92
N GLN A 101 17.50 -16.51 0.37
CA GLN A 101 16.14 -16.67 0.89
C GLN A 101 15.27 -15.44 0.59
N VAL A 102 15.73 -14.23 0.95
CA VAL A 102 14.99 -12.99 0.66
C VAL A 102 14.74 -12.84 -0.85
N TRP A 103 15.73 -13.14 -1.67
CA TRP A 103 15.60 -13.06 -3.13
C TRP A 103 14.56 -14.05 -3.67
N GLN A 104 14.56 -15.31 -3.22
CA GLN A 104 13.56 -16.29 -3.62
C GLN A 104 12.16 -15.88 -3.16
N THR A 105 12.01 -15.42 -1.90
CA THR A 105 10.72 -14.95 -1.38
C THR A 105 10.15 -13.81 -2.22
N LEU A 106 10.97 -12.84 -2.64
CA LEU A 106 10.53 -11.75 -3.52
C LEU A 106 10.09 -12.25 -4.90
N LEU A 107 10.80 -13.23 -5.48
CA LEU A 107 10.46 -13.80 -6.79
C LEU A 107 9.20 -14.67 -6.76
N GLU A 108 8.97 -15.39 -5.66
CA GLU A 108 7.79 -16.25 -5.46
C GLU A 108 6.53 -15.45 -5.10
N SER A 109 6.71 -14.27 -4.49
CA SER A 109 5.62 -13.34 -4.17
C SER A 109 5.12 -12.55 -5.39
N ASP A 110 4.06 -11.78 -5.17
CA ASP A 110 3.49 -10.77 -6.08
C ASP A 110 4.31 -9.46 -6.17
N PHE A 111 5.46 -9.36 -5.48
CA PHE A 111 6.28 -8.14 -5.41
C PHE A 111 6.49 -7.43 -6.75
N ASN A 112 6.87 -8.15 -7.80
CA ASN A 112 7.20 -7.56 -9.11
C ASN A 112 6.00 -6.86 -9.77
N MET A 113 4.79 -7.35 -9.53
CA MET A 113 3.57 -6.74 -10.05
C MET A 113 3.24 -5.49 -9.22
N GLU A 114 3.24 -5.64 -7.90
CA GLU A 114 2.84 -4.59 -6.95
C GLU A 114 3.83 -3.42 -6.89
N ILE A 115 5.13 -3.67 -7.04
CA ILE A 115 6.15 -2.62 -7.08
C ILE A 115 6.06 -1.81 -8.40
N ALA A 116 5.75 -2.45 -9.52
CA ALA A 116 5.53 -1.77 -10.79
C ALA A 116 4.34 -0.81 -10.68
N GLU A 117 3.27 -1.27 -10.06
CA GLU A 117 2.11 -0.45 -9.77
C GLU A 117 2.49 0.70 -8.82
N THR A 118 3.25 0.43 -7.76
CA THR A 118 3.74 1.46 -6.81
C THR A 118 4.57 2.54 -7.50
N TYR A 119 5.44 2.20 -8.45
CA TYR A 119 6.23 3.20 -9.19
C TYR A 119 5.38 4.07 -10.10
N LEU A 120 4.31 3.53 -10.68
CA LEU A 120 3.35 4.31 -11.44
C LEU A 120 2.61 5.34 -10.55
N ASP A 121 2.20 4.96 -9.32
CA ASP A 121 1.63 5.90 -8.34
C ASP A 121 2.65 6.99 -7.98
N LEU A 122 3.90 6.59 -7.78
CA LEU A 122 4.98 7.51 -7.44
C LEU A 122 5.21 8.54 -8.55
N CYS A 123 5.24 8.10 -9.82
CA CYS A 123 5.46 8.98 -10.96
C CYS A 123 4.26 9.89 -11.25
N GLY A 124 3.04 9.39 -11.05
CA GLY A 124 1.84 10.17 -11.34
C GLY A 124 1.44 11.10 -10.20
N PHE A 125 1.23 10.55 -9.00
CA PHE A 125 0.71 11.30 -7.85
C PHE A 125 1.81 11.85 -6.94
N GLY A 126 3.07 11.41 -7.10
CA GLY A 126 4.19 11.84 -6.24
C GLY A 126 4.22 11.15 -4.88
N THR A 127 3.27 10.26 -4.59
CA THR A 127 3.19 9.48 -3.37
C THR A 127 2.78 8.07 -3.76
N ALA A 128 3.39 7.07 -3.12
CA ALA A 128 3.05 5.68 -3.34
C ALA A 128 3.24 4.90 -2.05
N ILE A 129 2.49 3.82 -1.92
CA ILE A 129 2.47 3.02 -0.69
C ILE A 129 2.44 1.57 -1.11
N LEU A 130 3.46 0.84 -0.67
CA LEU A 130 3.52 -0.60 -0.79
C LEU A 130 3.30 -1.18 0.60
N PHE A 131 2.26 -1.99 0.73
CA PHE A 131 1.99 -2.75 1.93
C PHE A 131 2.57 -4.15 1.79
N LEU A 132 3.03 -4.72 2.89
CA LEU A 132 3.60 -6.06 2.96
C LEU A 132 2.92 -6.79 4.11
N GLU A 133 2.33 -7.94 3.81
CA GLU A 133 1.65 -8.81 4.78
C GLU A 133 2.18 -10.23 4.64
N GLU A 134 2.17 -10.98 5.74
CA GLU A 134 2.38 -12.42 5.71
C GLU A 134 1.12 -13.09 5.16
N LEU A 135 1.26 -14.17 4.38
CA LEU A 135 0.12 -14.90 3.84
C LEU A 135 -0.67 -15.67 4.91
N ASP A 136 -0.02 -16.02 6.02
CA ASP A 136 -0.57 -16.74 7.16
C ASP A 136 0.20 -16.28 8.41
N GLU A 137 -0.52 -15.83 9.45
CA GLU A 137 0.06 -15.31 10.69
C GLU A 137 0.56 -16.42 11.64
N GLU A 138 0.04 -17.64 11.51
CA GLU A 138 0.38 -18.77 12.38
C GLU A 138 1.52 -19.61 11.80
N ASN A 139 1.54 -19.79 10.47
CA ASN A 139 2.53 -20.61 9.78
C ASN A 139 3.17 -19.85 8.63
N TRP A 140 4.51 -19.90 8.52
CA TRP A 140 5.21 -19.27 7.40
C TRP A 140 4.80 -19.89 6.05
N ASN A 141 4.10 -19.12 5.22
CA ASN A 141 3.68 -19.49 3.87
C ASN A 141 4.10 -18.46 2.80
N GLY A 142 5.01 -17.55 3.16
CA GLY A 142 5.45 -16.45 2.30
C GLY A 142 4.73 -15.14 2.59
N VAL A 143 4.88 -14.19 1.67
CA VAL A 143 4.40 -12.81 1.83
C VAL A 143 3.66 -12.34 0.59
N THR A 144 2.74 -11.41 0.80
CA THR A 144 2.02 -10.69 -0.25
C THR A 144 2.26 -9.20 -0.12
N PHE A 145 2.37 -8.55 -1.26
CA PHE A 145 2.51 -7.13 -1.39
C PHE A 145 1.18 -6.54 -1.89
N THR A 146 0.93 -5.29 -1.56
CA THR A 146 -0.24 -4.58 -2.09
C THR A 146 0.10 -3.12 -2.30
N ALA A 147 0.06 -2.67 -3.54
CA ALA A 147 0.08 -1.26 -3.89
C ALA A 147 -1.23 -0.62 -3.43
N ILE A 148 -1.16 0.26 -2.43
CA ILE A 148 -2.35 0.93 -1.90
C ILE A 148 -2.64 2.17 -2.75
N PRO A 149 -3.86 2.29 -3.31
CA PRO A 149 -4.27 3.50 -4.01
C PRO A 149 -4.13 4.72 -3.11
N VAL A 150 -3.42 5.74 -3.61
CA VAL A 150 -3.12 6.97 -2.86
C VAL A 150 -4.37 7.59 -2.25
N ARG A 151 -5.52 7.58 -2.96
CA ARG A 151 -6.83 8.08 -2.49
C ARG A 151 -7.23 7.56 -1.11
N ASP A 152 -6.91 6.30 -0.84
CA ASP A 152 -7.41 5.61 0.33
C ASP A 152 -6.45 5.71 1.52
N ALA A 153 -5.28 6.34 1.36
CA ALA A 153 -4.26 6.42 2.40
C ALA A 153 -3.91 7.85 2.84
N TYR A 154 -3.81 8.08 4.13
CA TYR A 154 -3.60 9.40 4.75
C TYR A 154 -2.46 9.33 5.75
N PHE A 155 -1.66 10.39 5.80
CA PHE A 155 -0.47 10.46 6.63
C PHE A 155 -0.61 11.56 7.67
N GLU A 156 -0.16 11.25 8.89
CA GLU A 156 0.12 12.24 9.92
C GLU A 156 1.63 12.28 10.15
N TYR A 157 2.21 13.47 10.09
CA TYR A 157 3.64 13.68 10.33
C TYR A 157 3.91 14.11 11.78
N GLY A 158 5.03 13.66 12.31
CA GLY A 158 5.56 14.08 13.60
C GLY A 158 6.23 15.45 13.54
N ALA A 159 6.72 15.92 14.69
CA ALA A 159 7.46 17.19 14.77
C ALA A 159 8.85 17.14 14.08
N ASP A 160 9.31 15.95 13.74
CA ASP A 160 10.54 15.65 13.00
C ASP A 160 10.31 15.45 11.49
N ASP A 161 9.11 15.79 11.00
CA ASP A 161 8.65 15.59 9.62
C ASP A 161 8.64 14.13 9.15
N ASN A 162 8.83 13.16 10.05
CA ASN A 162 8.67 11.74 9.75
C ASN A 162 7.21 11.31 9.88
N VAL A 163 6.81 10.26 9.16
CA VAL A 163 5.46 9.70 9.25
C VAL A 163 5.25 9.11 10.65
N LEU A 164 4.28 9.67 11.39
CA LEU A 164 3.90 9.24 12.73
C LEU A 164 2.74 8.25 12.70
N ARG A 165 1.74 8.49 11.84
CA ARG A 165 0.59 7.59 11.67
C ARG A 165 0.21 7.48 10.20
N VAL A 166 -0.21 6.28 9.82
CA VAL A 166 -0.78 5.99 8.50
C VAL A 166 -2.19 5.49 8.70
N TYR A 167 -3.14 6.13 8.03
CA TYR A 167 -4.54 5.70 7.99
C TYR A 167 -4.85 5.19 6.60
N ARG A 168 -5.51 4.04 6.50
CA ARG A 168 -6.06 3.50 5.26
C ARG A 168 -7.56 3.36 5.41
N ARG A 169 -8.32 3.96 4.50
CA ARG A 169 -9.76 3.77 4.38
C ARG A 169 -10.03 2.54 3.53
N LEU A 170 -10.68 1.56 4.11
CA LEU A 170 -11.14 0.35 3.46
C LEU A 170 -12.67 0.39 3.37
N GLN A 171 -13.23 -0.34 2.42
CA GLN A 171 -14.68 -0.46 2.28
C GLN A 171 -15.04 -1.93 2.19
N TYR A 172 -15.87 -2.39 3.12
CA TYR A 172 -16.29 -3.79 3.21
C TYR A 172 -17.81 -3.88 3.33
N THR A 173 -18.39 -4.91 2.72
CA THR A 173 -19.77 -5.30 3.03
C THR A 173 -19.84 -5.98 4.39
N ARG A 174 -21.04 -6.10 4.97
CA ARG A 174 -21.23 -6.82 6.25
C ARG A 174 -20.64 -8.23 6.22
N VAL A 175 -20.87 -8.98 5.14
CA VAL A 175 -20.34 -10.35 4.97
C VAL A 175 -18.81 -10.38 4.98
N GLN A 176 -18.16 -9.41 4.35
CA GLN A 176 -16.69 -9.32 4.32
C GLN A 176 -16.11 -8.95 5.69
N LEU A 177 -16.84 -8.18 6.50
CA LEU A 177 -16.43 -7.83 7.86
C LEU A 177 -16.51 -9.03 8.79
N GLU A 178 -17.60 -9.79 8.73
CA GLU A 178 -17.80 -11.00 9.52
C GLU A 178 -16.76 -12.08 9.18
N ASP A 179 -16.37 -12.20 7.90
CA ASP A 179 -15.29 -13.10 7.46
C ASP A 179 -13.91 -12.63 7.97
N LYS A 180 -13.62 -11.33 7.85
CA LYS A 180 -12.32 -10.77 8.23
C LYS A 180 -12.11 -10.64 9.74
N PHE A 181 -13.17 -10.43 10.49
CA PHE A 181 -13.14 -10.23 11.95
C PHE A 181 -14.20 -11.11 12.63
N PRO A 182 -14.03 -12.45 12.60
CA PRO A 182 -15.06 -13.39 13.05
C PRO A 182 -15.41 -13.25 14.54
N ASP A 183 -14.50 -12.70 15.35
CA ASP A 183 -14.68 -12.50 16.79
C ASP A 183 -15.42 -11.20 17.15
N HIS A 184 -15.83 -10.38 16.15
CA HIS A 184 -16.49 -9.10 16.39
C HIS A 184 -17.98 -9.13 16.03
N ASP A 185 -18.83 -8.62 16.93
CA ASP A 185 -20.26 -8.47 16.68
C ASP A 185 -20.55 -7.15 15.92
N PHE A 186 -20.70 -7.27 14.60
CA PHE A 186 -21.02 -6.13 13.73
C PHE A 186 -22.49 -5.71 13.78
N GLU A 187 -23.38 -6.50 14.38
CA GLU A 187 -24.81 -6.16 14.44
C GLU A 187 -25.06 -4.93 15.31
N ALA A 188 -24.29 -4.77 16.38
CA ALA A 188 -24.35 -3.60 17.25
C ALA A 188 -23.78 -2.32 16.59
N VAL A 189 -22.88 -2.46 15.62
CA VAL A 189 -22.17 -1.33 14.98
C VAL A 189 -22.87 -0.86 13.70
N ILE A 190 -23.36 -1.82 12.91
CA ILE A 190 -23.85 -1.59 11.56
C ILE A 190 -25.38 -1.83 11.46
N GLY A 191 -25.97 -2.56 12.42
CA GLY A 191 -27.39 -2.88 12.43
C GLY A 191 -27.82 -3.74 11.24
N ALA A 192 -29.11 -3.66 10.90
CA ALA A 192 -29.66 -4.29 9.70
C ALA A 192 -29.35 -3.40 8.46
N SER A 193 -28.10 -3.39 8.02
CA SER A 193 -27.69 -2.80 6.74
C SER A 193 -28.08 -3.69 5.57
N ASP A 194 -28.20 -3.12 4.38
CA ASP A 194 -28.32 -3.91 3.15
C ASP A 194 -27.06 -4.78 2.96
N VAL A 195 -27.21 -5.95 2.34
CA VAL A 195 -26.11 -6.92 2.14
C VAL A 195 -25.02 -6.33 1.23
N ASP A 196 -25.44 -5.49 0.28
CA ASP A 196 -24.54 -4.83 -0.68
C ASP A 196 -24.01 -3.47 -0.17
N GLU A 197 -24.49 -2.99 0.98
CA GLU A 197 -24.02 -1.73 1.56
C GLU A 197 -22.58 -1.87 2.03
N LYS A 198 -21.73 -0.95 1.56
CA LYS A 198 -20.32 -0.89 1.95
C LYS A 198 -20.12 0.07 3.12
N HIS A 199 -19.43 -0.41 4.14
CA HIS A 199 -19.09 0.33 5.33
C HIS A 199 -17.61 0.72 5.32
N ASP A 200 -17.32 1.97 5.67
CA ASP A 200 -15.95 2.47 5.78
C ASP A 200 -15.28 1.88 7.03
N VAL A 201 -14.16 1.17 6.84
CA VAL A 201 -13.28 0.69 7.91
C VAL A 201 -11.97 1.46 7.86
N ILE A 202 -11.57 2.01 9.00
CA ILE A 202 -10.31 2.75 9.10
C ILE A 202 -9.24 1.85 9.71
N PHE A 203 -8.32 1.40 8.86
CA PHE A 203 -7.08 0.75 9.29
C PHE A 203 -6.07 1.83 9.69
N CYS A 204 -5.39 1.66 10.82
CA CYS A 204 -4.48 2.66 11.36
C CYS A 204 -3.19 2.01 11.87
N VAL A 205 -2.06 2.43 11.31
CA VAL A 205 -0.73 2.15 11.86
C VAL A 205 -0.30 3.37 12.67
N TYR A 206 -0.01 3.15 13.95
CA TYR A 206 0.40 4.22 14.86
C TYR A 206 1.50 3.74 15.80
N LYS A 207 2.32 4.68 16.26
CA LYS A 207 3.33 4.41 17.28
C LYS A 207 2.68 3.86 18.55
N ARG A 208 3.14 2.69 19.00
CA ARG A 208 2.73 2.08 20.27
C ARG A 208 3.14 2.98 21.44
N ASP A 209 2.19 3.25 22.34
CA ASP A 209 2.46 3.97 23.59
C ASP A 209 2.75 2.95 24.70
N ASP A 210 4.03 2.76 25.04
CA ASP A 210 4.48 1.74 25.99
C ASP A 210 3.98 1.96 27.43
N SER A 211 3.48 3.17 27.73
CA SER A 211 2.94 3.53 29.05
C SER A 211 1.68 2.74 29.45
N LEU A 212 0.92 2.23 28.48
CA LEU A 212 -0.34 1.49 28.72
C LEU A 212 -0.15 0.00 29.06
N HIS A 213 1.04 -0.57 28.85
CA HIS A 213 1.26 -2.01 29.06
C HIS A 213 1.59 -2.37 30.53
N SER A 214 2.07 -1.40 31.32
CA SER A 214 2.36 -1.60 32.75
C SER A 214 1.14 -1.95 33.60
N GLN A 215 -0.09 -1.73 33.10
CA GLN A 215 -1.33 -1.99 33.84
C GLN A 215 -1.98 -3.34 33.52
N ARG A 216 -1.43 -4.14 32.59
CA ARG A 216 -1.95 -5.48 32.23
C ARG A 216 -1.11 -6.65 32.74
N LYS A 217 -0.12 -6.39 33.60
CA LYS A 217 0.71 -7.42 34.28
C LYS A 217 0.57 -7.39 35.81
N THR A 218 -0.62 -7.09 36.31
CA THR A 218 -1.00 -7.32 37.71
C THR A 218 -2.37 -7.95 37.72
#